data_AF-A0A1B6KFY3-F1
#
_entry.id   AF-A0A1B6KFY3-F1
#
_cell.length_a   1.000
_cell.length_b   1.000
_cell.length_c   1.000
_cell.angle_alpha   90.00
_cell.angle_beta   90.00
_cell.angle_gamma   90.00
#
_symmetry.space_group_name_H-M   'P 1'
#
loop_
_entity.id
_entity.type
_entity.pdbx_description
1 polymer ?
#
loop_
_entity_poly.entity_id
_entity_poly.type
_entity_poly.pdbx_seq_one_letter_code
_entity_poly.pdbx_strand_id
1 'polypeptide(L)'
;MASLGGIDGTRYTAPPLARFFHKLPHLNISLHLVNSTFAPDSEIYLESLGILGSLPAAWLILTLFLLLVYLLTRCCDRKPRPKHSIVILKWTLSFFTVLCCAAVGVGLYGNDDVHNGVLELLTAARSIDDIIGNVKNQTGAIDSTLKLKVTPLLTELGDVFDDPVANQTARAMLLAALAAMTGNTSAAHNSLQDIMRPLRGVSLSNTITALHIAEAIRWPVTMAVLSILLVFCVVLLVGVARHSRCALITFSVFGLFAVIISWLLASIYLTASVALGDLCNNPNSFVE
;
A
#
# COMPACT_ATOMS: atom_id res chain seq x y z
N MET A 1 33.43 -4.39 -33.40
CA MET A 1 32.67 -5.44 -32.70
C MET A 1 31.81 -4.72 -31.67
N ALA A 2 30.57 -4.41 -32.05
CA ALA A 2 29.65 -3.61 -31.25
C ALA A 2 29.24 -4.43 -30.02
N SER A 3 29.61 -3.93 -28.84
CA SER A 3 29.15 -4.47 -27.57
C SER A 3 27.69 -4.08 -27.42
N LEU A 4 26.81 -5.09 -27.32
CA LEU A 4 25.39 -4.93 -27.05
C LEU A 4 25.20 -4.17 -25.74
N GLY A 5 24.81 -2.90 -25.87
CA GLY A 5 24.46 -2.05 -24.77
C GLY A 5 23.10 -2.42 -24.18
N GLY A 6 23.03 -2.38 -22.85
CA GLY A 6 21.88 -1.85 -22.13
C GLY A 6 20.66 -2.77 -22.01
N ILE A 7 20.80 -3.87 -21.28
CA ILE A 7 19.72 -4.38 -20.43
C ILE A 7 20.30 -4.60 -19.03
N ASP A 8 20.58 -3.50 -18.34
CA ASP A 8 20.62 -3.56 -16.88
C ASP A 8 19.16 -3.70 -16.42
N GLY A 9 18.74 -4.94 -16.15
CA GLY A 9 17.51 -5.19 -15.44
C GLY A 9 17.59 -4.46 -14.11
N THR A 10 16.87 -3.36 -13.97
CA THR A 10 16.89 -2.52 -12.77
C THR A 10 16.41 -3.35 -11.59
N ARG A 11 17.37 -3.86 -10.80
CA ARG A 11 17.10 -4.59 -9.58
C ARG A 11 16.33 -3.65 -8.66
N TYR A 12 15.06 -3.95 -8.42
CA TYR A 12 14.23 -3.14 -7.55
C TYR A 12 14.89 -3.05 -6.18
N THR A 13 15.00 -1.81 -5.67
CA THR A 13 15.57 -1.55 -4.35
C THR A 13 14.49 -0.91 -3.48
N ALA A 14 14.17 -1.57 -2.37
CA ALA A 14 13.14 -1.06 -1.46
C ALA A 14 13.52 0.33 -0.91
N PRO A 15 12.56 1.25 -0.77
CA PRO A 15 12.81 2.57 -0.24
C PRO A 15 13.32 2.52 1.22
N PRO A 16 14.09 3.53 1.66
CA PRO A 16 14.73 3.52 2.98
C PRO A 16 13.71 3.41 4.12
N LEU A 17 12.54 4.03 3.97
CA LEU A 17 11.47 3.98 4.96
C LEU A 17 10.85 2.58 5.08
N ALA A 18 10.63 1.88 3.96
CA ALA A 18 10.18 0.49 3.97
C ALA A 18 11.18 -0.42 4.68
N ARG A 19 12.49 -0.24 4.42
CA ARG A 19 13.56 -0.97 5.13
C ARG A 19 13.59 -0.67 6.63
N PHE A 20 13.23 0.56 7.03
CA PHE A 20 13.14 0.91 8.44
C PHE A 20 12.01 0.16 9.13
N PHE A 21 10.81 0.19 8.57
CA PHE A 21 9.65 -0.52 9.14
C PHE A 21 9.82 -2.04 9.11
N HIS A 22 10.41 -2.59 8.05
CA HIS A 22 10.70 -4.02 7.95
C HIS A 22 11.69 -4.53 9.02
N LYS A 23 12.56 -3.67 9.55
CA LYS A 23 13.51 -4.03 10.61
C LYS A 23 12.88 -4.12 12.00
N LEU A 24 11.61 -3.75 12.14
CA LEU A 24 10.94 -3.85 13.42
C LEU A 24 10.82 -5.32 13.85
N PRO A 25 11.04 -5.61 15.14
CA PRO A 25 11.05 -6.98 15.64
C PRO A 25 9.66 -7.57 15.56
N HIS A 26 9.51 -8.60 14.73
CA HIS A 26 8.28 -9.38 14.64
C HIS A 26 8.30 -10.44 15.75
N LEU A 27 7.47 -10.27 16.77
CA LEU A 27 7.34 -11.17 17.91
C LEU A 27 6.02 -11.94 17.84
N ASN A 28 5.98 -13.18 18.33
CA ASN A 28 4.72 -13.88 18.62
C ASN A 28 4.26 -13.65 20.07
N ILE A 29 3.11 -14.20 20.45
CA ILE A 29 2.57 -14.13 21.82
C ILE A 29 3.53 -14.74 22.85
N SER A 30 4.31 -15.75 22.46
CA SER A 30 5.36 -16.36 23.29
C SER A 30 6.68 -15.56 23.32
N LEU A 31 6.71 -14.35 22.76
CA LEU A 31 7.87 -13.45 22.67
C LEU A 31 9.07 -14.05 21.90
N HIS A 32 8.82 -14.99 21.02
CA HIS A 32 9.82 -15.50 20.09
C HIS A 32 9.83 -14.66 18.81
N LEU A 33 11.03 -14.42 18.28
CA LEU A 33 11.23 -13.71 17.03
C LEU A 33 10.73 -14.56 15.86
N VAL A 34 9.89 -13.95 15.02
CA VAL A 34 9.27 -14.55 13.84
C VAL A 34 9.87 -13.90 12.59
N ASN A 35 9.77 -14.60 11.46
CA ASN A 35 10.20 -14.09 10.17
C ASN A 35 9.37 -12.85 9.75
N SER A 36 10.04 -11.81 9.28
CA SER A 36 9.44 -10.55 8.78
C SER A 36 8.94 -10.65 7.33
N THR A 37 8.66 -11.87 6.86
CA THR A 37 8.14 -12.09 5.50
C THR A 37 6.67 -11.70 5.47
N PHE A 38 6.27 -10.93 4.46
CA PHE A 38 4.88 -10.53 4.29
C PHE A 38 3.99 -11.77 4.06
N ALA A 39 3.19 -12.11 5.06
CA ALA A 39 2.36 -13.30 5.08
C ALA A 39 0.97 -13.00 5.70
N PRO A 40 0.09 -12.29 4.97
CA PRO A 40 -1.20 -11.83 5.51
C PRO A 40 -2.16 -12.97 5.88
N ASP A 41 -1.97 -14.15 5.29
CA ASP A 41 -2.79 -15.34 5.59
C ASP A 41 -2.31 -16.12 6.83
N SER A 42 -1.11 -15.80 7.34
CA SER A 42 -0.57 -16.50 8.50
C SER A 42 -0.98 -15.83 9.81
N GLU A 43 -1.57 -16.61 10.71
CA GLU A 43 -2.02 -16.11 12.02
C GLU A 43 -0.85 -15.55 12.85
N ILE A 44 0.31 -16.20 12.79
CA ILE A 44 1.52 -15.79 13.53
C ILE A 44 2.02 -14.41 13.07
N TYR A 45 1.91 -14.08 11.78
CA TYR A 45 2.29 -12.77 11.26
C TYR A 45 1.30 -11.68 11.73
N LEU A 46 -0.01 -11.98 11.67
CA LEU A 46 -1.05 -11.06 12.14
C LEU A 46 -0.95 -10.80 13.65
N GLU A 47 -0.65 -11.82 14.46
CA GLU A 47 -0.36 -11.66 15.89
C GLU A 47 0.79 -10.67 16.11
N SER A 48 1.85 -10.80 15.31
CA SER A 48 3.03 -9.95 15.41
C SER A 48 2.74 -8.48 15.09
N LEU A 49 2.03 -8.23 14.00
CA LEU A 49 1.55 -6.90 13.61
C LEU A 49 0.60 -6.31 14.65
N GLY A 50 -0.23 -7.15 15.27
CA GLY A 50 -1.10 -6.79 16.37
C GLY A 50 -0.33 -6.33 17.61
N ILE A 51 0.75 -7.03 17.98
CA ILE A 51 1.63 -6.64 19.09
C ILE A 51 2.26 -5.28 18.81
N LEU A 52 2.83 -5.08 17.62
CA LEU A 52 3.42 -3.78 17.24
C LEU A 52 2.39 -2.65 17.24
N GLY A 53 1.21 -2.90 16.67
CA GLY A 53 0.08 -1.96 16.67
C GLY A 53 -0.42 -1.64 18.08
N SER A 54 -0.35 -2.59 19.02
CA SER A 54 -0.80 -2.39 20.39
C SER A 54 0.09 -1.43 21.19
N LEU A 55 1.35 -1.21 20.80
CA LEU A 55 2.30 -0.39 21.56
C LEU A 55 1.84 1.07 21.70
N PRO A 56 1.44 1.80 20.63
CA PRO A 56 0.81 3.11 20.76
C PRO A 56 -0.46 3.09 21.63
N ALA A 57 -1.31 2.08 21.46
CA ALA A 57 -2.57 1.98 22.23
C ALA A 57 -2.31 1.75 23.73
N ALA A 58 -1.35 0.89 24.08
CA ALA A 58 -0.94 0.64 25.45
C ALA A 58 -0.32 1.89 26.09
N TRP A 59 0.47 2.65 25.32
CA TRP A 59 1.01 3.93 25.78
C TRP A 59 -0.10 4.96 26.05
N LEU A 60 -1.10 5.04 25.18
CA LEU A 60 -2.29 5.86 25.41
C LEU A 60 -3.01 5.44 26.70
N ILE A 61 -3.29 4.15 26.88
CA ILE A 61 -3.97 3.64 28.09
C ILE A 61 -3.17 3.98 29.35
N LEU A 62 -1.86 3.77 29.33
CA LEU A 62 -0.98 4.09 30.46
C LEU A 62 -1.03 5.58 30.80
N THR A 63 -0.92 6.46 29.80
CA THR A 63 -0.94 7.91 30.01
C THR A 63 -2.31 8.40 30.51
N LEU A 64 -3.41 7.85 30.00
CA LEU A 64 -4.77 8.12 30.49
C LEU A 64 -4.99 7.62 31.91
N PHE A 65 -4.47 6.44 32.26
CA PHE A 65 -4.55 5.89 33.60
C PHE A 65 -3.80 6.77 34.61
N LEU A 66 -2.57 7.20 34.27
CA LEU A 66 -1.80 8.13 35.09
C LEU A 66 -2.52 9.48 35.25
N LEU A 67 -3.12 10.00 34.17
CA LEU A 67 -3.94 11.21 34.22
C LEU A 67 -5.15 11.04 35.15
N LEU A 68 -5.84 9.90 35.08
CA LEU A 68 -6.97 9.59 35.95
C LEU A 68 -6.56 9.54 37.42
N VAL A 69 -5.49 8.80 37.76
CA VAL A 69 -4.96 8.74 39.14
C VAL A 69 -4.54 10.12 39.62
N TYR A 70 -3.91 10.93 38.76
CA TYR A 70 -3.57 12.31 39.07
C TYR A 70 -4.80 13.18 39.36
N LEU A 71 -5.88 13.03 38.59
CA LEU A 71 -7.13 13.76 38.84
C LEU A 71 -7.82 13.30 40.13
N LEU A 72 -7.87 11.99 40.42
CA LEU A 72 -8.46 11.45 41.65
C LEU A 72 -7.69 11.92 42.89
N THR A 73 -6.36 11.78 42.88
CA THR A 73 -5.51 12.25 43.99
C THR A 73 -5.64 13.76 44.21
N ARG A 74 -5.80 14.55 43.14
CA ARG A 74 -6.03 16.00 43.23
C ARG A 74 -7.43 16.37 43.72
N CYS A 75 -8.46 15.59 43.40
CA CYS A 75 -9.80 15.77 43.96
C CYS A 75 -9.84 15.44 45.46
N CYS A 76 -9.03 14.49 45.91
CA CYS A 76 -8.94 14.09 47.31
C CYS A 76 -7.98 14.98 48.14
N ASP A 77 -6.95 15.59 47.54
CA ASP A 77 -6.01 16.47 48.22
C ASP A 77 -6.46 17.94 48.16
N ARG A 78 -6.97 18.45 49.29
CA ARG A 78 -7.48 19.83 49.42
C ARG A 78 -6.39 20.85 49.78
N LYS A 79 -5.12 20.43 49.86
CA LYS A 79 -4.02 21.33 50.24
C LYS A 79 -3.68 22.35 49.14
N PRO A 80 -3.49 23.63 49.48
CA PRO A 80 -3.06 24.65 48.53
C PRO A 80 -1.64 24.37 48.05
N ARG A 81 -1.43 24.36 46.73
CA ARG A 81 -0.11 24.07 46.12
C ARG A 81 0.83 25.26 46.16
N PRO A 82 2.15 25.04 46.29
CA PRO A 82 3.15 26.10 46.19
C PRO A 82 3.15 26.69 44.77
N LYS A 83 3.29 28.01 44.68
CA LYS A 83 3.23 28.78 43.41
C LYS A 83 4.19 28.24 42.34
N HIS A 84 5.37 27.74 42.75
CA HIS A 84 6.39 27.19 41.84
C HIS A 84 5.92 25.95 41.05
N SER A 85 5.14 25.05 41.67
CA SER A 85 4.62 23.84 41.00
C SER A 85 3.63 24.17 39.88
N ILE A 86 2.84 25.25 40.05
CA ILE A 86 1.88 25.72 39.05
C ILE A 86 2.60 26.33 37.84
N VAL A 87 3.70 27.04 38.07
CA VAL A 87 4.52 27.63 37.00
C VAL A 87 5.19 26.55 36.16
N ILE A 88 5.80 25.53 36.79
CA ILE A 88 6.39 24.39 36.07
C ILE A 88 5.33 23.69 35.21
N LEU A 89 4.15 23.39 35.79
CA LEU A 89 3.07 22.73 35.07
C LEU A 89 2.59 23.53 33.83
N LYS A 90 2.57 24.85 33.90
CA LYS A 90 2.24 25.70 32.75
C LYS A 90 3.30 25.58 31.65
N TRP A 91 4.59 25.65 32.01
CA TRP A 91 5.68 25.56 31.05
C TRP A 91 5.75 24.19 30.39
N THR A 92 5.57 23.11 31.15
CA THR A 92 5.52 21.75 30.59
C THR A 92 4.35 21.59 29.64
N LEU A 93 3.15 22.05 30.02
CA LEU A 93 1.97 21.99 29.15
C LEU A 93 2.17 22.79 27.85
N SER A 94 2.75 23.99 27.95
CA SER A 94 3.07 24.81 26.79
C SER A 94 4.06 24.13 25.85
N PHE A 95 5.13 23.53 26.39
CA PHE A 95 6.13 22.82 25.60
C PHE A 95 5.52 21.63 24.84
N PHE A 96 4.76 20.78 25.53
CA PHE A 96 4.09 19.64 24.89
C PHE A 96 3.05 20.05 23.85
N THR A 97 2.36 21.17 24.07
CA THR A 97 1.37 21.66 23.09
C THR A 97 2.06 22.18 21.83
N VAL A 98 3.20 22.87 21.94
CA VAL A 98 4.01 23.26 20.77
C VAL A 98 4.54 22.04 20.02
N LEU A 99 5.06 21.04 20.73
CA LEU A 99 5.52 19.80 20.13
C LEU A 99 4.37 19.07 19.39
N CYS A 100 3.18 19.08 19.97
CA CYS A 100 1.98 18.53 19.36
C CYS A 100 1.59 19.30 18.09
N CYS A 101 1.60 20.64 18.10
CA CYS A 101 1.38 21.45 16.89
C CYS A 101 2.35 21.08 15.78
N ALA A 102 3.65 20.91 16.11
CA ALA A 102 4.66 20.52 15.12
C ALA A 102 4.38 19.13 14.55
N ALA A 103 4.04 18.16 15.40
CA ALA A 103 3.69 16.80 14.96
C ALA A 103 2.45 16.77 14.06
N VAL A 104 1.41 17.55 14.39
CA VAL A 104 0.20 17.67 13.56
C VAL A 104 0.52 18.35 12.22
N GLY A 105 1.39 19.37 12.22
CA GLY A 105 1.86 20.01 10.99
C GLY A 105 2.60 19.04 10.07
N VAL A 106 3.49 18.21 10.63
CA VAL A 106 4.14 17.12 9.87
C VAL A 106 3.12 16.09 9.38
N GLY A 107 2.11 15.77 10.19
CA GLY A 107 1.02 14.87 9.80
C GLY A 107 0.18 15.39 8.63
N LEU A 108 -0.15 16.69 8.62
CA LEU A 108 -0.86 17.34 7.52
C LEU A 108 -0.04 17.28 6.23
N TYR A 109 1.24 17.64 6.31
CA TYR A 109 2.16 17.56 5.17
C TYR A 109 2.28 16.12 4.63
N GLY A 110 2.53 15.15 5.52
CA GLY A 110 2.67 13.75 5.13
C GLY A 110 1.38 13.17 4.53
N ASN A 111 0.21 13.59 5.01
CA ASN A 111 -1.05 13.15 4.43
C ASN A 111 -1.27 13.67 3.01
N ASP A 112 -0.83 14.90 2.71
CA ASP A 112 -0.87 15.46 1.36
C ASP A 112 0.12 14.77 0.42
N ASP A 113 1.34 14.53 0.90
CA ASP A 113 2.39 13.82 0.15
C ASP A 113 1.94 12.40 -0.24
N VAL A 114 1.34 11.66 0.70
CA VAL A 114 0.74 10.34 0.42
C VAL A 114 -0.37 10.43 -0.62
N HIS A 115 -1.21 11.46 -0.56
CA HIS A 115 -2.28 11.63 -1.54
C HIS A 115 -1.74 11.83 -2.95
N ASN A 116 -0.76 12.72 -3.10
CA ASN A 116 -0.10 12.95 -4.38
C ASN A 116 0.57 11.67 -4.92
N GLY A 117 1.23 10.90 -4.05
CA GLY A 117 1.83 9.61 -4.42
C GLY A 117 0.78 8.56 -4.84
N VAL A 118 -0.37 8.49 -4.16
CA VAL A 118 -1.46 7.56 -4.53
C VAL A 118 -2.10 8.00 -5.85
N LEU A 119 -2.27 9.30 -6.10
CA LEU A 119 -2.76 9.78 -7.39
C LEU A 119 -1.82 9.41 -8.54
N GLU A 120 -0.51 9.59 -8.36
CA GLU A 120 0.48 9.17 -9.35
C GLU A 120 0.41 7.65 -9.59
N LEU A 121 0.34 6.85 -8.54
CA LEU A 121 0.17 5.39 -8.63
C LEU A 121 -1.12 5.01 -9.37
N LEU A 122 -2.25 5.67 -9.10
CA LEU A 122 -3.51 5.43 -9.80
C LEU A 122 -3.40 5.76 -11.29
N THR A 123 -2.69 6.82 -11.67
CA THR A 123 -2.47 7.15 -13.10
C THR A 123 -1.59 6.13 -13.81
N ALA A 124 -0.51 5.67 -13.15
CA ALA A 124 0.34 4.61 -13.67
C ALA A 124 -0.44 3.29 -13.79
N ALA A 125 -1.22 2.93 -12.78
CA ALA A 125 -2.03 1.70 -12.78
C ALA A 125 -3.09 1.69 -13.89
N ARG A 126 -3.76 2.83 -14.16
CA ARG A 126 -4.70 2.95 -15.30
C ARG A 126 -4.00 2.75 -16.63
N SER A 127 -2.82 3.35 -16.79
CA SER A 127 -2.02 3.18 -18.01
C SER A 127 -1.64 1.71 -18.23
N ILE A 128 -1.31 0.99 -17.16
CA ILE A 128 -1.02 -0.46 -17.20
C ILE A 128 -2.29 -1.25 -17.57
N ASP A 129 -3.45 -0.94 -16.97
CA ASP A 129 -4.73 -1.60 -17.28
C ASP A 129 -5.12 -1.42 -18.75
N ASP A 130 -4.95 -0.23 -19.32
CA ASP A 130 -5.18 0.07 -20.73
C ASP A 130 -4.24 -0.73 -21.65
N ILE A 131 -2.95 -0.79 -21.31
CA ILE A 131 -1.96 -1.59 -22.05
C ILE A 131 -2.33 -3.07 -22.00
N ILE A 132 -2.68 -3.59 -20.83
CA ILE A 132 -3.10 -4.99 -20.66
C ILE A 132 -4.36 -5.27 -21.48
N GLY A 133 -5.34 -4.36 -21.47
CA GLY A 133 -6.56 -4.46 -22.26
C GLY A 133 -6.28 -4.51 -23.76
N ASN A 134 -5.42 -3.61 -24.25
CA ASN A 134 -5.02 -3.58 -25.66
C ASN A 134 -4.26 -4.85 -26.07
N VAL A 135 -3.31 -5.32 -25.26
CA VAL A 135 -2.55 -6.55 -25.50
C VAL A 135 -3.49 -7.76 -25.54
N LYS A 136 -4.45 -7.86 -24.62
CA LYS A 136 -5.48 -8.92 -24.63
C LYS A 136 -6.29 -8.91 -25.92
N ASN A 137 -6.74 -7.74 -26.37
CA ASN A 137 -7.54 -7.61 -27.59
C ASN A 137 -6.74 -7.97 -28.85
N GLN A 138 -5.52 -7.46 -28.99
CA GLN A 138 -4.64 -7.77 -30.11
C GLN A 138 -4.26 -9.25 -30.15
N THR A 139 -3.89 -9.82 -29.01
CA THR A 139 -3.53 -11.25 -28.90
C THR A 139 -4.73 -12.14 -29.21
N GLY A 140 -5.93 -11.77 -28.75
CA GLY A 140 -7.18 -12.45 -29.09
C GLY A 140 -7.51 -12.40 -30.58
N ALA A 141 -7.31 -11.26 -31.24
CA ALA A 141 -7.49 -11.12 -32.68
C ALA A 141 -6.52 -12.03 -33.48
N ILE A 142 -5.25 -12.09 -33.06
CA ILE A 142 -4.25 -12.98 -33.66
C ILE A 142 -4.62 -14.45 -33.43
N ASP A 143 -4.98 -14.85 -32.21
CA ASP A 143 -5.39 -16.24 -31.90
C ASP A 143 -6.61 -16.66 -32.74
N SER A 144 -7.60 -15.77 -32.87
CA SER A 144 -8.78 -16.04 -33.70
C SER A 144 -8.43 -16.20 -35.19
N THR A 145 -7.48 -15.40 -35.70
CA THR A 145 -7.04 -15.48 -37.10
C THR A 145 -6.27 -16.76 -37.36
N LEU A 146 -5.37 -17.16 -36.45
CA LEU A 146 -4.64 -18.41 -36.55
C LEU A 146 -5.60 -19.59 -36.57
N LYS A 147 -6.55 -19.66 -35.62
CA LYS A 147 -7.49 -20.79 -35.51
C LYS A 147 -8.54 -20.85 -36.61
N LEU A 148 -9.15 -19.72 -36.96
CA LEU A 148 -10.31 -19.70 -37.86
C LEU A 148 -9.93 -19.56 -39.33
N LYS A 149 -8.72 -19.10 -39.65
CA LYS A 149 -8.29 -18.88 -41.04
C LYS A 149 -7.05 -19.67 -41.40
N VAL A 150 -5.97 -19.53 -40.62
CA VAL A 150 -4.67 -20.12 -40.99
C VAL A 150 -4.70 -21.64 -40.85
N THR A 151 -5.18 -22.18 -39.73
CA THR A 151 -5.30 -23.62 -39.52
C THR A 151 -6.14 -24.31 -40.61
N PRO A 152 -7.38 -23.89 -40.91
CA PRO A 152 -8.18 -24.57 -41.93
C PRO A 152 -7.59 -24.43 -43.33
N LEU A 153 -7.00 -23.28 -43.67
CA LEU A 153 -6.35 -23.08 -44.98
C LEU A 153 -5.13 -24.01 -45.15
N LEU A 154 -4.34 -24.22 -44.09
CA LEU A 154 -3.23 -25.18 -44.11
C LEU A 154 -3.73 -26.62 -44.23
N THR A 155 -4.86 -26.96 -43.61
CA THR A 155 -5.49 -28.28 -43.75
C THR A 155 -5.99 -28.49 -45.18
N GLU A 156 -6.69 -27.51 -45.76
CA GLU A 156 -7.20 -27.55 -47.13
C GLU A 156 -6.07 -27.64 -48.16
N LEU A 157 -4.99 -26.87 -48.00
CA LEU A 157 -3.80 -26.99 -48.85
C LEU A 157 -3.14 -28.37 -48.72
N GLY A 158 -3.14 -28.96 -47.52
CA GLY A 158 -2.70 -30.33 -47.30
C GLY A 158 -3.50 -31.33 -48.11
N ASP A 159 -4.83 -31.23 -48.04
CA ASP A 159 -5.74 -32.10 -48.79
C ASP A 159 -5.55 -31.95 -50.31
N VAL A 160 -5.38 -30.73 -50.82
CA VAL A 160 -5.14 -30.47 -52.26
C VAL A 160 -3.77 -30.98 -52.73
N PHE A 161 -2.74 -30.93 -51.90
CA PHE A 161 -1.41 -31.47 -52.25
C PHE A 161 -1.32 -32.99 -52.11
N ASP A 162 -2.31 -33.64 -51.52
CA ASP A 162 -2.43 -35.10 -51.48
C ASP A 162 -2.93 -35.70 -52.80
N ASP A 163 -3.60 -34.91 -53.64
CA ASP A 163 -4.02 -35.30 -54.98
C ASP A 163 -2.85 -35.60 -55.94
N PRO A 164 -3.03 -36.47 -56.94
CA PRO A 164 -1.96 -36.91 -57.84
C PRO A 164 -1.52 -35.78 -58.80
N VAL A 165 -0.33 -35.23 -58.57
CA VAL A 165 0.30 -34.20 -59.43
C VAL A 165 1.37 -34.80 -60.35
N ALA A 166 1.44 -34.32 -61.59
CA ALA A 166 2.37 -34.80 -62.62
C ALA A 166 3.87 -34.53 -62.29
N ASN A 167 4.18 -33.53 -61.47
CA ASN A 167 5.55 -33.14 -61.12
C ASN A 167 5.88 -33.44 -59.65
N GLN A 168 6.56 -34.56 -59.41
CA GLN A 168 6.84 -35.10 -58.07
C GLN A 168 7.80 -34.22 -57.24
N THR A 169 8.77 -33.57 -57.87
CA THR A 169 9.76 -32.73 -57.17
C THR A 169 9.13 -31.45 -56.63
N ALA A 170 8.21 -30.84 -57.39
CA ALA A 170 7.46 -29.66 -56.95
C ALA A 170 6.52 -29.99 -55.78
N ARG A 171 5.88 -31.17 -55.81
CA ARG A 171 5.02 -31.65 -54.72
C ARG A 171 5.79 -31.82 -53.41
N ALA A 172 6.99 -32.41 -53.45
CA ALA A 172 7.83 -32.58 -52.26
C ALA A 172 8.25 -31.23 -51.64
N MET A 173 8.57 -30.22 -52.47
CA MET A 173 8.89 -28.88 -51.99
C MET A 173 7.67 -28.18 -51.34
N LEU A 174 6.48 -28.34 -51.92
CA LEU A 174 5.24 -27.77 -51.39
C LEU A 174 4.82 -28.41 -50.06
N LEU A 175 4.92 -29.73 -49.93
CA LEU A 175 4.66 -30.42 -48.66
C LEU A 175 5.66 -30.04 -47.56
N ALA A 176 6.94 -29.85 -47.91
CA ALA A 176 7.95 -29.36 -46.96
C ALA A 176 7.65 -27.92 -46.51
N ALA A 177 7.24 -27.04 -47.43
CA ALA A 177 6.83 -25.67 -47.11
C ALA A 177 5.56 -25.65 -46.24
N LEU A 178 4.59 -26.52 -46.53
CA LEU A 178 3.37 -26.69 -45.73
C LEU A 178 3.70 -27.15 -44.31
N ALA A 179 4.54 -28.18 -44.16
CA ALA A 179 4.97 -28.68 -42.86
C ALA A 179 5.69 -27.60 -42.02
N ALA A 180 6.54 -26.79 -42.66
CA ALA A 180 7.20 -25.65 -42.02
C ALA A 180 6.19 -24.57 -41.56
N MET A 181 5.20 -24.25 -42.39
CA MET A 181 4.14 -23.28 -42.06
C MET A 181 3.26 -23.77 -40.90
N THR A 182 2.91 -25.05 -40.87
CA THR A 182 2.14 -25.67 -39.78
C THR A 182 2.92 -25.67 -38.47
N GLY A 183 4.23 -25.97 -38.53
CA GLY A 183 5.13 -25.89 -37.36
C GLY A 183 5.31 -24.47 -36.83
N ASN A 184 5.42 -23.46 -37.71
CA ASN A 184 5.50 -22.06 -37.30
C ASN A 184 4.19 -21.56 -36.68
N THR A 185 3.05 -22.03 -37.19
CA THR A 185 1.72 -21.67 -36.68
C THR A 185 1.50 -22.25 -35.28
N SER A 186 1.91 -23.50 -35.04
CA SER A 186 1.82 -24.12 -33.70
C SER A 186 2.77 -23.47 -32.70
N ALA A 187 4.00 -23.12 -33.11
CA ALA A 187 4.92 -22.35 -32.30
C ALA A 187 4.36 -20.98 -31.92
N ALA A 188 3.79 -20.25 -32.89
CA ALA A 188 3.12 -18.97 -32.65
C ALA A 188 1.93 -19.10 -31.69
N HIS A 189 1.13 -20.15 -31.81
CA HIS A 189 0.01 -20.40 -30.89
C HIS A 189 0.49 -20.62 -29.45
N ASN A 190 1.55 -21.41 -29.25
CA ASN A 190 2.13 -21.65 -27.93
C ASN A 190 2.66 -20.35 -27.29
N SER A 191 3.36 -19.51 -28.06
CA SER A 191 3.84 -18.22 -27.56
C SER A 191 2.70 -17.27 -27.19
N LEU A 192 1.59 -17.26 -27.93
CA LEU A 192 0.41 -16.47 -27.58
C LEU A 192 -0.23 -16.98 -26.28
N GLN A 193 -0.29 -18.30 -26.07
CA GLN A 193 -0.78 -18.86 -24.80
C GLN A 193 0.10 -18.47 -23.61
N ASP A 194 1.43 -18.50 -23.78
CA ASP A 194 2.37 -18.09 -22.73
C ASP A 194 2.19 -16.61 -22.35
N ILE A 195 1.89 -15.73 -23.31
CA ILE A 195 1.57 -14.32 -23.05
C ILE A 195 0.21 -14.16 -22.38
N MET A 196 -0.82 -14.90 -22.83
CA MET A 196 -2.18 -14.75 -22.31
C MET A 196 -2.35 -15.32 -20.90
N ARG A 197 -1.60 -16.37 -20.54
CA ARG A 197 -1.74 -17.09 -19.27
C ARG A 197 -1.63 -16.18 -18.04
N PRO A 198 -0.58 -15.35 -17.86
CA PRO A 198 -0.50 -14.42 -16.74
C PRO A 198 -1.50 -13.26 -16.86
N LEU A 199 -1.82 -12.80 -18.08
CA LEU A 199 -2.72 -11.66 -18.28
C LEU A 199 -4.19 -12.00 -17.95
N ARG A 200 -4.62 -13.27 -18.08
CA ARG A 200 -6.02 -13.67 -17.95
C ARG A 200 -6.62 -13.45 -16.56
N GLY A 201 -5.82 -13.61 -15.52
CA GLY A 201 -6.23 -13.41 -14.11
C GLY A 201 -6.10 -11.97 -13.62
N VAL A 202 -5.46 -11.09 -14.39
CA VAL A 202 -5.18 -9.71 -13.97
C VAL A 202 -6.34 -8.81 -14.38
N SER A 203 -7.10 -8.36 -13.39
CA SER A 203 -8.12 -7.31 -13.50
C SER A 203 -7.77 -6.16 -12.55
N LEU A 204 -7.10 -5.13 -13.05
CA LEU A 204 -6.68 -3.99 -12.24
C LEU A 204 -7.82 -2.98 -12.03
N SER A 205 -8.74 -2.88 -12.99
CA SER A 205 -9.85 -1.92 -12.99
C SER A 205 -10.63 -1.85 -11.65
N ASN A 206 -11.01 -2.99 -11.08
CA ASN A 206 -11.76 -3.03 -9.81
C ASN A 206 -10.92 -2.50 -8.64
N THR A 207 -9.66 -2.93 -8.57
CA THR A 207 -8.71 -2.50 -7.53
C THR A 207 -8.40 -1.01 -7.63
N ILE A 208 -8.19 -0.50 -8.84
CA ILE A 208 -7.98 0.93 -9.11
C ILE A 208 -9.19 1.74 -8.65
N THR A 209 -10.40 1.29 -8.98
CA THR A 209 -11.64 1.99 -8.62
C THR A 209 -11.85 2.01 -7.10
N ALA A 210 -11.66 0.86 -6.44
CA ALA A 210 -11.76 0.74 -5.00
C ALA A 210 -10.72 1.64 -4.29
N LEU A 211 -9.47 1.62 -4.76
CA LEU A 211 -8.39 2.44 -4.21
C LEU A 211 -8.67 3.93 -4.41
N HIS A 212 -9.18 4.34 -5.57
CA HIS A 212 -9.56 5.71 -5.84
C HIS A 212 -10.68 6.21 -4.90
N ILE A 213 -11.71 5.40 -4.67
CA ILE A 213 -12.81 5.75 -3.74
C ILE A 213 -12.28 5.82 -2.30
N ALA A 214 -11.48 4.83 -1.90
CA ALA A 214 -10.88 4.80 -0.57
C ALA A 214 -10.02 6.04 -0.32
N GLU A 215 -9.18 6.43 -1.29
CA GLU A 215 -8.32 7.60 -1.20
C GLU A 215 -9.12 8.91 -1.19
N ALA A 216 -10.16 9.01 -2.03
CA ALA A 216 -11.06 10.16 -2.07
C ALA A 216 -11.80 10.42 -0.75
N ILE A 217 -11.99 9.37 0.07
CA ILE A 217 -12.60 9.49 1.41
C ILE A 217 -11.52 9.67 2.47
N ARG A 218 -10.42 8.92 2.40
CA ARG A 218 -9.34 8.94 3.40
C ARG A 218 -8.71 10.33 3.51
N TRP A 219 -8.29 10.92 2.39
CA TRP A 219 -7.59 12.20 2.38
C TRP A 219 -8.35 13.36 3.04
N PRO A 220 -9.62 13.66 2.67
CA PRO A 220 -10.32 14.78 3.29
C PRO A 220 -10.68 14.52 4.75
N VAL A 221 -10.96 13.26 5.12
CA VAL A 221 -11.24 12.90 6.52
C VAL A 221 -10.02 13.11 7.39
N THR A 222 -8.84 12.64 6.97
CA THR A 222 -7.60 12.83 7.72
C THR A 222 -7.19 14.30 7.77
N MET A 223 -7.34 15.04 6.66
CA MET A 223 -7.11 16.49 6.64
C MET A 223 -8.02 17.24 7.62
N ALA A 224 -9.31 16.92 7.64
CA ALA A 224 -10.27 17.55 8.55
C ALA A 224 -9.93 17.27 10.01
N VAL A 225 -9.67 16.01 10.36
CA VAL A 225 -9.32 15.60 11.73
C VAL A 225 -8.04 16.28 12.21
N LEU A 226 -6.98 16.29 11.40
CA LEU A 226 -5.72 16.93 11.75
C LEU A 226 -5.86 18.46 11.85
N SER A 227 -6.65 19.09 10.98
CA SER A 227 -6.93 20.53 11.04
C SER A 227 -7.70 20.91 12.30
N ILE A 228 -8.72 20.13 12.68
CA ILE A 228 -9.46 20.33 13.93
C ILE A 228 -8.52 20.18 15.13
N LEU A 229 -7.65 19.17 15.13
CA LEU A 229 -6.66 18.97 16.18
C LEU A 229 -5.70 20.16 16.28
N LEU A 230 -5.23 20.71 15.16
CA LEU A 230 -4.37 21.90 15.13
C LEU A 230 -5.07 23.11 15.77
N VAL A 231 -6.34 23.35 15.44
CA VAL A 231 -7.15 24.42 16.06
C VAL A 231 -7.25 24.21 17.56
N PHE A 232 -7.49 22.97 18.02
CA PHE A 232 -7.49 22.67 19.46
C PHE A 232 -6.15 22.96 20.12
N CYS A 233 -5.02 22.59 19.50
CA CYS A 233 -3.70 22.89 20.04
C CYS A 233 -3.47 24.41 20.17
N VAL A 234 -3.87 25.21 19.17
CA VAL A 234 -3.77 26.67 19.22
C VAL A 234 -4.65 27.25 20.33
N VAL A 235 -5.90 26.79 20.46
CA VAL A 235 -6.81 27.24 21.51
C VAL A 235 -6.27 26.88 22.90
N LEU A 236 -5.65 25.71 23.08
CA LEU A 236 -5.00 25.33 24.33
C LEU A 236 -3.83 26.27 24.67
N LEU A 237 -2.99 26.63 23.69
CA LEU A 237 -1.91 27.62 23.89
C LEU A 237 -2.47 28.98 24.33
N VAL A 238 -3.52 29.46 23.66
CA VAL A 238 -4.18 30.73 24.02
C VAL A 238 -4.83 30.63 25.39
N GLY A 239 -5.45 29.51 25.73
CA GLY A 239 -6.06 29.24 27.04
C GLY A 239 -5.03 29.30 28.18
N VAL A 240 -3.85 28.71 27.96
CA VAL A 240 -2.71 28.77 28.90
C VAL A 240 -2.18 30.19 29.04
N ALA A 241 -2.13 30.97 27.96
CA ALA A 241 -1.70 32.37 27.98
C ALA A 241 -2.71 33.29 28.68
N ARG A 242 -4.02 33.10 28.44
CA ARG A 242 -5.11 33.96 28.95
C ARG A 242 -5.63 33.59 30.34
N HIS A 243 -5.13 32.51 30.96
CA HIS A 243 -5.54 32.06 32.31
C HIS A 243 -7.05 31.76 32.47
N SER A 244 -7.79 31.51 31.39
CA SER A 244 -9.24 31.26 31.45
C SER A 244 -9.55 29.82 31.90
N ARG A 245 -10.09 29.67 33.11
CA ARG A 245 -10.37 28.36 33.73
C ARG A 245 -11.47 27.58 33.00
N CYS A 246 -12.59 28.22 32.65
CA CYS A 246 -13.71 27.57 31.98
C CYS A 246 -13.36 27.12 30.56
N ALA A 247 -12.59 27.93 29.82
CA ALA A 247 -12.12 27.55 28.49
C ALA A 247 -11.15 26.34 28.58
N LEU A 248 -10.19 26.37 29.51
CA LEU A 248 -9.26 25.25 29.67
C LEU A 248 -9.96 23.92 29.99
N ILE A 249 -11.00 23.92 30.82
CA ILE A 249 -11.74 22.71 31.16
C ILE A 249 -12.50 22.17 29.95
N THR A 250 -13.28 23.01 29.27
CA THR A 250 -14.10 22.58 28.11
C THR A 250 -13.22 22.08 26.96
N PHE A 251 -12.16 22.80 26.60
CA PHE A 251 -11.23 22.39 25.53
C PHE A 251 -10.38 21.19 25.92
N SER A 252 -10.11 20.95 27.21
CA SER A 252 -9.39 19.74 27.64
C SER A 252 -10.19 18.46 27.41
N VAL A 253 -11.52 18.49 27.55
CA VAL A 253 -12.36 17.31 27.31
C VAL A 253 -12.37 16.94 25.82
N PHE A 254 -12.59 17.91 24.94
CA PHE A 254 -12.53 17.69 23.49
C PHE A 254 -11.11 17.32 23.03
N GLY A 255 -10.07 17.96 23.59
CA GLY A 255 -8.68 17.61 23.34
C GLY A 255 -8.34 16.18 23.75
N LEU A 256 -8.88 15.69 24.87
CA LEU A 256 -8.71 14.31 25.31
C LEU A 256 -9.26 13.32 24.28
N PHE A 257 -10.48 13.54 23.77
CA PHE A 257 -11.06 12.70 22.72
C PHE A 257 -10.22 12.73 21.44
N ALA A 258 -9.75 13.91 21.04
CA ALA A 258 -8.90 14.05 19.85
C ALA A 258 -7.56 13.30 20.00
N VAL A 259 -6.95 13.35 21.19
CA VAL A 259 -5.73 12.59 21.51
C VAL A 259 -6.01 11.09 21.45
N ILE A 260 -7.12 10.62 22.04
CA ILE A 260 -7.51 9.20 21.97
C ILE A 260 -7.61 8.74 20.52
N ILE A 261 -8.37 9.46 19.68
CA ILE A 261 -8.54 9.12 18.26
C ILE A 261 -7.19 9.12 17.53
N SER A 262 -6.33 10.11 17.80
CA SER A 262 -5.02 10.23 17.15
C SER A 262 -4.09 9.05 17.46
N TRP A 263 -4.07 8.58 18.71
CA TRP A 263 -3.25 7.44 19.11
C TRP A 263 -3.82 6.11 18.58
N LEU A 264 -5.15 5.97 18.49
CA LEU A 264 -5.77 4.82 17.84
C LEU A 264 -5.46 4.79 16.33
N LEU A 265 -5.51 5.95 15.66
CA LEU A 265 -5.10 6.06 14.26
C LEU A 265 -3.60 5.75 14.10
N ALA A 266 -2.74 6.26 14.99
CA ALA A 266 -1.30 5.98 14.95
C ALA A 266 -1.00 4.48 15.07
N SER A 267 -1.77 3.74 15.88
CA SER A 267 -1.71 2.28 15.97
C SER A 267 -2.00 1.62 14.60
N ILE A 268 -3.11 2.01 13.96
CA ILE A 268 -3.49 1.48 12.64
C ILE A 268 -2.45 1.82 11.57
N TYR A 269 -1.99 3.07 11.52
CA TYR A 269 -0.98 3.52 10.55
C TYR A 269 0.37 2.85 10.76
N LEU A 270 0.78 2.59 12.00
CA LEU A 270 2.01 1.85 12.30
C LEU A 270 1.92 0.44 11.74
N THR A 271 0.85 -0.30 12.06
CA THR A 271 0.63 -1.66 11.56
C THR A 271 0.61 -1.70 10.04
N ALA A 272 -0.09 -0.77 9.39
CA ALA A 272 -0.12 -0.67 7.94
C ALA A 272 1.27 -0.36 7.33
N SER A 273 2.04 0.51 7.97
CA SER A 273 3.39 0.87 7.50
C SER A 273 4.37 -0.29 7.62
N VAL A 274 4.25 -1.11 8.67
CA VAL A 274 5.04 -2.36 8.82
C VAL A 274 4.66 -3.35 7.74
N ALA A 275 3.37 -3.61 7.57
CA ALA A 275 2.87 -4.52 6.52
C ALA A 275 3.37 -4.12 5.12
N LEU A 276 3.26 -2.84 4.79
CA LEU A 276 3.74 -2.29 3.52
C LEU A 276 5.28 -2.35 3.42
N GLY A 277 5.99 -2.12 4.52
CA GLY A 277 7.45 -2.25 4.58
C GLY A 277 7.92 -3.67 4.26
N ASP A 278 7.24 -4.68 4.82
CA ASP A 278 7.53 -6.09 4.57
C ASP A 278 7.25 -6.47 3.11
N LEU A 279 6.10 -6.06 2.59
CA LEU A 279 5.71 -6.28 1.20
C LEU A 279 6.72 -5.64 0.23
N CYS A 280 7.11 -4.39 0.51
CA CYS A 280 8.06 -3.66 -0.31
C CYS A 280 9.49 -4.21 -0.24
N ASN A 281 9.87 -4.93 0.82
CA ASN A 281 11.23 -5.45 0.96
C ASN A 281 11.39 -6.89 0.43
N ASN A 282 10.35 -7.72 0.52
CA ASN A 282 10.37 -9.08 0.00
C ASN A 282 9.05 -9.44 -0.71
N PRO A 283 8.81 -8.92 -1.93
CA PRO A 283 7.55 -9.14 -2.65
C PRO A 283 7.41 -10.57 -3.22
N ASN A 284 8.51 -11.30 -3.36
CA ASN A 284 8.56 -12.55 -4.13
C ASN A 284 7.68 -13.66 -3.55
N SER A 285 7.49 -13.70 -2.22
CA SER A 285 6.65 -14.72 -1.57
C SER A 285 5.15 -14.57 -1.81
N PHE A 286 4.69 -13.43 -2.35
CA PHE A 286 3.28 -13.13 -2.60
C PHE A 286 2.91 -13.15 -4.09
N VAL A 287 3.91 -13.12 -4.98
CA VAL A 287 3.72 -13.03 -6.45
C VAL A 287 4.02 -14.35 -7.17
N GLU A 288 4.63 -15.33 -6.48
CA GLU A 288 4.72 -16.74 -6.92
C GLU A 288 3.39 -17.49 -6.72
#